data_AF-A0A9W5TC56-F1
#
_entry.id   AF-A0A9W5TC56-F1
#
_cell.length_a   1.000
_cell.length_b   1.000
_cell.length_c   1.000
_cell.angle_alpha   90.00
_cell.angle_beta   90.00
_cell.angle_gamma   90.00
#
_symmetry.space_group_name_H-M   'P 1'
#
loop_
_entity.id
_entity.type
_entity.pdbx_description
1 polymer ?
#
loop_
_entity_poly.entity_id
_entity_poly.type
_entity_poly.pdbx_seq_one_letter_code
_entity_poly.pdbx_strand_id
1 'polypeptide(L)'
;MLYCLLTLALSLLRCGSYRIALGAGRILPVGLCRRLYAGPVPCDNAADRILQQNPATELIPAEFKGNIVVIDAGNAGKFTESVTSMLSTRCVGFDLEYVPDYYTSVHRQGADRCRPAVIQISSNDTCLIYLVYKIGHLPDAVSKLLADPEVLKVSHGAPSDMRLLYRHFGVRSRNFVDLQSVCEELQLKPCSLKSVVHRVLGLQLSKRQQCSNWEAAELSQQQIRYAATDAWVTLQAFLQLQPKSIRKLGVTDKGDVHVENNAD
;
A
#
# COMPACT_ATOMS: atom_id res chain seq x y z
N MET A 1 -19.74 33.11 32.18
CA MET A 1 -18.49 32.35 32.36
C MET A 1 -18.84 30.92 32.73
N LEU A 2 -18.22 29.98 32.03
CA LEU A 2 -18.02 28.56 32.34
C LEU A 2 -19.21 27.60 32.49
N TYR A 3 -19.25 26.70 31.52
CA TYR A 3 -19.88 25.39 31.48
C TYR A 3 -19.25 24.39 32.46
N CYS A 4 -19.99 23.28 32.64
CA CYS A 4 -19.51 21.89 32.68
C CYS A 4 -19.28 21.23 34.04
N LEU A 5 -20.32 20.58 34.57
CA LEU A 5 -20.22 19.29 35.25
C LEU A 5 -21.52 18.52 35.02
N LEU A 6 -21.49 17.53 34.12
CA LEU A 6 -22.40 16.39 34.20
C LEU A 6 -21.70 15.14 33.67
N THR A 7 -21.12 14.43 34.63
CA THR A 7 -20.89 12.99 34.65
C THR A 7 -22.09 12.21 34.13
N LEU A 8 -21.87 11.22 33.26
CA LEU A 8 -22.63 9.97 33.30
C LEU A 8 -21.96 8.84 32.50
N ALA A 9 -21.69 7.77 33.26
CA ALA A 9 -21.77 6.35 32.92
C ALA A 9 -20.97 5.78 31.74
N LEU A 10 -19.85 5.13 32.12
CA LEU A 10 -19.25 4.00 31.42
C LEU A 10 -20.19 2.79 31.43
N SER A 11 -20.87 2.57 30.30
CA SER A 11 -21.39 1.25 29.93
C SER A 11 -21.65 1.26 28.43
N LEU A 12 -20.68 0.78 27.64
CA LEU A 12 -20.90 0.48 26.23
C LEU A 12 -20.37 -0.91 25.91
N LEU A 13 -21.32 -1.73 25.50
CA LEU A 13 -21.21 -3.05 24.92
C LEU A 13 -20.29 -3.07 23.69
N ARG A 14 -19.69 -4.24 23.48
CA ARG A 14 -19.05 -4.68 22.24
C ARG A 14 -19.90 -4.35 21.01
N CYS A 15 -19.34 -3.63 20.05
CA CYS A 15 -19.44 -3.93 18.62
C CYS A 15 -18.38 -3.10 17.87
N GLY A 16 -17.64 -3.74 16.96
CA GLY A 16 -16.48 -3.15 16.28
C GLY A 16 -16.84 -1.97 15.39
N SER A 17 -16.15 -0.85 15.56
CA SER A 17 -16.07 0.29 14.63
C SER A 17 -15.00 1.25 15.16
N TYR A 18 -13.82 1.29 14.52
CA TYR A 18 -12.71 2.17 14.94
C TYR A 18 -12.67 3.48 14.16
N ARG A 19 -12.14 4.50 14.84
CA ARG A 19 -12.11 5.92 14.49
C ARG A 19 -10.91 6.24 13.58
N ILE A 20 -11.14 7.06 12.56
CA ILE A 20 -10.11 7.68 11.72
C ILE A 20 -9.72 9.02 12.37
N ALA A 21 -8.43 9.20 12.68
CA ALA A 21 -7.89 10.48 13.10
C ALA A 21 -7.28 11.19 11.89
N LEU A 22 -7.90 12.27 11.42
CA LEU A 22 -7.25 13.22 10.52
C LEU A 22 -6.79 14.42 11.32
N GLY A 23 -5.57 14.90 11.02
CA GLY A 23 -4.97 16.07 11.65
C GLY A 23 -5.89 17.29 11.61
N ALA A 24 -5.76 18.11 12.66
CA ALA A 24 -6.56 19.30 12.97
C ALA A 24 -7.97 19.05 13.54
N GLY A 25 -8.06 18.30 14.65
CA GLY A 25 -9.00 18.58 15.75
C GLY A 25 -10.51 18.63 15.45
N ARG A 26 -10.98 18.16 14.30
CA ARG A 26 -12.40 18.08 13.96
C ARG A 26 -12.82 16.61 13.86
N ILE A 27 -13.57 16.17 14.86
CA ILE A 27 -14.22 14.86 14.87
C ILE A 27 -15.38 14.91 13.87
N LEU A 28 -15.29 14.18 12.77
CA LEU A 28 -16.46 13.93 11.93
C LEU A 28 -17.33 12.85 12.58
N PRO A 29 -18.65 13.04 12.69
CA PRO A 29 -19.54 12.03 13.22
C PRO A 29 -19.51 10.77 12.34
N VAL A 30 -19.71 9.61 12.98
CA VAL A 30 -19.57 8.23 12.45
C VAL A 30 -20.48 7.91 11.23
N GLY A 31 -21.23 8.89 10.71
CA GLY A 31 -22.04 8.80 9.51
C GLY A 31 -21.46 9.43 8.24
N LEU A 32 -20.29 10.11 8.28
CA LEU A 32 -19.78 10.85 7.12
C LEU A 32 -18.87 10.05 6.16
N CYS A 33 -18.43 8.84 6.56
CA CYS A 33 -17.64 7.97 5.67
C CYS A 33 -18.47 7.41 4.50
N ARG A 34 -19.81 7.50 4.57
CA ARG A 34 -20.73 7.11 3.50
C ARG A 34 -21.06 8.23 2.51
N ARG A 35 -20.67 9.48 2.77
CA ARG A 35 -21.16 10.65 2.02
C ARG A 35 -20.13 11.34 1.12
N LEU A 36 -18.89 10.86 1.06
CA LEU A 36 -17.91 11.27 0.03
C LEU A 36 -17.94 10.40 -1.23
N TYR A 37 -18.65 9.28 -1.23
CA TYR A 37 -18.80 8.38 -2.40
C TYR A 37 -20.21 7.79 -2.46
N ALA A 38 -21.24 8.66 -2.47
CA ALA A 38 -22.62 8.24 -2.59
C ALA A 38 -23.11 8.41 -4.03
N GLY A 39 -23.00 7.34 -4.81
CA GLY A 39 -23.76 7.10 -6.02
C GLY A 39 -23.52 5.66 -6.46
N PRO A 40 -24.55 4.82 -6.66
CA PRO A 40 -24.34 3.54 -7.31
C PRO A 40 -23.83 3.82 -8.72
N VAL A 41 -22.64 3.30 -9.06
CA VAL A 41 -22.17 3.28 -10.44
C VAL A 41 -23.04 2.26 -11.18
N PRO A 42 -23.90 2.67 -12.13
CA PRO A 42 -24.65 1.72 -12.92
C PRO A 42 -23.66 0.85 -13.71
N CYS A 43 -23.93 -0.45 -13.74
CA CYS A 43 -23.39 -1.32 -14.77
C CYS A 43 -23.81 -0.75 -16.12
N ASP A 44 -22.93 0.04 -16.73
CA ASP A 44 -22.62 0.14 -18.16
C ASP A 44 -21.80 1.44 -18.37
N ASN A 45 -20.61 1.30 -18.97
CA ASN A 45 -19.70 2.38 -19.38
C ASN A 45 -19.12 3.32 -18.30
N ALA A 46 -18.85 2.82 -17.08
CA ALA A 46 -18.17 3.58 -16.03
C ALA A 46 -16.72 3.96 -16.39
N ALA A 47 -16.00 3.07 -17.09
CA ALA A 47 -14.67 3.35 -17.61
C ALA A 47 -14.68 4.56 -18.56
N ASP A 48 -15.72 4.69 -19.41
CA ASP A 48 -15.82 5.76 -20.39
C ASP A 48 -16.13 7.14 -19.77
N ARG A 49 -16.80 7.19 -18.61
CA ARG A 49 -17.05 8.47 -17.90
C ARG A 49 -15.84 8.99 -17.15
N ILE A 50 -15.02 8.09 -16.58
CA ILE A 50 -13.73 8.47 -15.99
C ILE A 50 -12.79 9.07 -17.06
N LEU A 51 -12.96 8.67 -18.33
CA LEU A 51 -12.13 9.10 -19.46
C LEU A 51 -12.49 10.46 -20.07
N GLN A 52 -13.65 11.06 -19.75
CA GLN A 52 -14.11 12.30 -20.41
C GLN A 52 -13.82 13.59 -19.62
N GLN A 53 -13.17 13.53 -18.46
CA GLN A 53 -12.82 14.70 -17.68
C GLN A 53 -11.30 14.84 -17.53
N ASN A 54 -10.60 15.26 -18.58
CA ASN A 54 -9.40 16.10 -18.46
C ASN A 54 -8.89 16.55 -19.84
N PRO A 55 -9.39 17.68 -20.37
CA PRO A 55 -8.75 18.32 -21.52
C PRO A 55 -7.39 18.89 -21.06
N ALA A 56 -6.29 18.37 -21.61
CA ALA A 56 -4.96 18.97 -21.71
C ALA A 56 -4.59 20.09 -20.69
N THR A 57 -4.69 19.81 -19.39
CA THR A 57 -4.21 20.69 -18.33
C THR A 57 -3.00 20.03 -17.68
N GLU A 58 -2.01 20.82 -17.27
CA GLU A 58 -0.78 20.36 -16.61
C GLU A 58 -1.16 19.50 -15.38
N LEU A 59 -0.90 18.20 -15.47
CA LEU A 59 -1.33 17.25 -14.45
C LEU A 59 -0.55 17.49 -13.16
N ILE A 60 -1.27 17.48 -12.04
CA ILE A 60 -0.65 17.61 -10.72
C ILE A 60 0.23 16.38 -10.46
N PRO A 61 1.51 16.55 -10.08
CA PRO A 61 2.36 15.44 -9.70
C PRO A 61 1.75 14.63 -8.55
N ALA A 62 1.74 13.30 -8.69
CA ALA A 62 1.38 12.43 -7.59
C ALA A 62 2.44 12.55 -6.49
N GLU A 63 2.00 12.81 -5.27
CA GLU A 63 2.89 12.91 -4.11
C GLU A 63 2.16 12.52 -2.84
N PHE A 64 2.71 11.57 -2.10
CA PHE A 64 2.20 11.24 -0.77
C PHE A 64 2.52 12.38 0.22
N LYS A 65 1.48 12.95 0.82
CA LYS A 65 1.56 14.07 1.79
C LYS A 65 1.39 13.63 3.24
N GLY A 66 1.23 12.34 3.49
CA GLY A 66 1.08 11.78 4.83
C GLY A 66 2.41 11.67 5.58
N ASN A 67 2.34 11.04 6.75
CA ASN A 67 3.50 10.76 7.57
C ASN A 67 4.34 9.65 6.96
N ILE A 68 5.63 9.90 6.73
CA ILE A 68 6.56 8.88 6.23
C ILE A 68 7.46 8.46 7.40
N VAL A 69 7.44 7.18 7.74
CA VAL A 69 8.30 6.59 8.77
C VAL A 69 9.32 5.68 8.11
N VAL A 70 10.58 6.09 8.11
CA VAL A 70 11.69 5.28 7.60
C VAL A 70 12.27 4.43 8.74
N ILE A 71 12.35 3.13 8.51
CA ILE A 71 12.70 2.13 9.51
C ILE A 71 13.95 1.39 9.05
N ASP A 72 15.00 1.39 9.86
CA ASP A 72 16.28 0.75 9.61
C ASP A 72 16.83 0.06 10.88
N ALA A 73 18.04 -0.49 10.81
CA ALA A 73 18.65 -1.18 11.94
C ALA A 73 18.77 -0.33 13.22
N GLY A 74 18.89 1.00 13.09
CA GLY A 74 19.04 1.92 14.21
C GLY A 74 17.74 2.19 14.97
N ASN A 75 16.58 1.96 14.36
CA ASN A 75 15.28 2.27 14.97
C ASN A 75 14.26 1.13 14.93
N ALA A 76 14.53 0.01 14.23
CA ALA A 76 13.59 -1.11 14.08
C ALA A 76 13.07 -1.66 15.43
N GLY A 77 13.90 -1.65 16.47
CA GLY A 77 13.51 -2.09 17.82
C GLY A 77 12.34 -1.29 18.43
N LYS A 78 12.10 -0.05 17.97
CA LYS A 78 10.97 0.79 18.39
C LYS A 78 9.65 0.40 17.73
N PHE A 79 9.70 -0.42 16.68
CA PHE A 79 8.55 -0.81 15.85
C PHE A 79 8.30 -2.32 15.93
N THR A 80 8.52 -2.89 17.12
CA THR A 80 8.35 -4.32 17.42
C THR A 80 6.89 -4.71 17.67
N GLU A 81 6.04 -3.74 18.02
CA GLU A 81 4.59 -3.91 18.10
C GLU A 81 3.95 -4.05 16.72
N SER A 82 2.64 -4.36 16.67
CA SER A 82 1.94 -4.60 15.41
C SER A 82 2.01 -3.36 14.50
N VAL A 83 2.68 -3.50 13.35
CA VAL A 83 2.71 -2.52 12.25
C VAL A 83 1.31 -2.00 11.92
N THR A 84 0.30 -2.87 12.02
CA THR A 84 -1.11 -2.54 11.79
C THR A 84 -1.63 -1.43 12.70
N SER A 85 -1.09 -1.25 13.92
CA SER A 85 -1.50 -0.18 14.83
C SER A 85 -1.09 1.22 14.35
N MET A 86 -0.04 1.30 13.53
CA MET A 86 0.43 2.55 12.93
C MET A 86 -0.31 2.91 11.65
N LEU A 87 -1.08 1.97 11.10
CA LEU A 87 -1.83 2.13 9.87
C LEU A 87 -3.29 2.45 10.22
N SER A 88 -3.85 3.48 9.58
CA SER A 88 -5.23 3.90 9.81
C SER A 88 -6.28 2.90 9.31
N THR A 89 -5.87 1.92 8.50
CA THR A 89 -6.74 0.95 7.83
C THR A 89 -6.11 -0.44 7.78
N ARG A 90 -6.95 -1.49 7.65
CA ARG A 90 -6.53 -2.86 7.32
C ARG A 90 -6.49 -3.14 5.82
N CYS A 91 -6.70 -2.13 4.99
CA CYS A 91 -6.47 -2.16 3.54
C CYS A 91 -5.30 -1.22 3.26
N VAL A 92 -4.20 -1.76 2.75
CA VAL A 92 -2.92 -1.07 2.66
C VAL A 92 -2.34 -1.22 1.25
N GLY A 93 -1.67 -0.18 0.77
CA GLY A 93 -0.82 -0.25 -0.40
C GLY A 93 0.49 -0.94 -0.04
N PHE A 94 0.96 -1.82 -0.90
CA PHE A 94 2.21 -2.54 -0.76
C PHE A 94 3.04 -2.37 -2.02
N ASP A 95 4.34 -2.17 -1.84
CA ASP A 95 5.33 -2.24 -2.90
C ASP A 95 6.67 -2.75 -2.33
N LEU A 96 7.61 -3.10 -3.21
CA LEU A 96 9.00 -3.34 -2.84
C LEU A 96 9.98 -2.86 -3.91
N GLU A 97 11.20 -2.59 -3.49
CA GLU A 97 12.28 -2.17 -4.39
C GLU A 97 13.53 -2.99 -4.16
N TYR A 98 14.26 -3.26 -5.23
CA TYR A 98 15.55 -3.95 -5.23
C TYR A 98 16.53 -3.22 -6.14
N VAL A 99 17.82 -3.41 -5.89
CA VAL A 99 18.85 -2.71 -6.66
C VAL A 99 18.89 -3.22 -8.12
N PRO A 100 19.04 -2.36 -9.14
CA PRO A 100 19.27 -2.83 -10.51
C PRO A 100 20.62 -3.55 -10.71
N ASP A 101 20.73 -4.41 -11.72
CA ASP A 101 21.93 -5.22 -12.00
C ASP A 101 23.22 -4.41 -12.25
N TYR A 102 23.10 -3.14 -12.68
CA TYR A 102 24.25 -2.28 -12.95
C TYR A 102 24.83 -1.59 -11.72
N TYR A 103 24.21 -1.72 -10.54
CA TYR A 103 24.79 -1.25 -9.29
C TYR A 103 25.43 -2.40 -8.52
N THR A 104 26.57 -2.12 -7.89
CA THR A 104 27.20 -3.03 -6.93
C THR A 104 26.34 -3.17 -5.69
N SER A 105 26.16 -4.41 -5.23
CA SER A 105 25.45 -4.73 -3.98
C SER A 105 26.30 -5.67 -3.15
N VAL A 106 26.42 -5.36 -1.86
CA VAL A 106 27.11 -6.21 -0.88
C VAL A 106 26.21 -7.29 -0.31
N HIS A 107 24.90 -7.18 -0.53
CA HIS A 107 23.89 -8.14 -0.07
C HIS A 107 23.50 -9.17 -1.14
N ARG A 108 24.02 -9.04 -2.37
CA ARG A 108 23.82 -9.98 -3.47
C ARG A 108 24.96 -10.98 -3.55
N GLN A 109 24.62 -12.27 -3.52
CA GLN A 109 25.52 -13.35 -3.91
C GLN A 109 24.85 -14.22 -4.97
N GLY A 110 25.56 -14.50 -6.07
CA GLY A 110 25.12 -15.44 -7.10
C GLY A 110 23.77 -15.09 -7.75
N ALA A 111 22.77 -15.95 -7.57
CA ALA A 111 21.47 -15.88 -8.23
C ALA A 111 20.48 -14.86 -7.59
N ASP A 112 20.85 -14.17 -6.51
CA ASP A 112 19.96 -13.30 -5.71
C ASP A 112 19.82 -11.86 -6.25
N ARG A 113 19.74 -11.73 -7.58
CA ARG A 113 19.71 -10.43 -8.30
C ARG A 113 18.49 -9.55 -8.01
N CYS A 114 17.49 -10.07 -7.30
CA CYS A 114 16.24 -9.38 -6.96
C CYS A 114 15.91 -9.43 -5.46
N ARG A 115 16.89 -9.60 -4.57
CA ARG A 115 16.62 -9.53 -3.12
C ARG A 115 16.00 -8.16 -2.80
N PRO A 116 14.79 -8.12 -2.19
CA PRO A 116 14.18 -6.84 -1.83
C PRO A 116 15.06 -6.07 -0.84
N ALA A 117 15.37 -4.82 -1.19
CA ALA A 117 16.15 -3.90 -0.38
C ALA A 117 15.23 -3.00 0.47
N VAL A 118 14.12 -2.55 -0.11
CA VAL A 118 13.14 -1.68 0.54
C VAL A 118 11.74 -2.29 0.41
N ILE A 119 10.94 -2.17 1.47
CA ILE A 119 9.52 -2.54 1.47
C ILE A 119 8.70 -1.34 1.91
N GLN A 120 7.62 -1.05 1.18
CA GLN A 120 6.71 0.05 1.47
C GLN A 120 5.33 -0.50 1.85
N ILE A 121 4.78 0.01 2.96
CA ILE A 121 3.41 -0.31 3.39
C ILE A 121 2.71 1.00 3.72
N SER A 122 1.66 1.32 2.97
CA SER A 122 1.00 2.62 3.03
C SER A 122 -0.49 2.51 3.36
N SER A 123 -0.95 3.27 4.35
CA SER A 123 -2.37 3.59 4.56
C SER A 123 -2.72 4.89 3.82
N ASN A 124 -3.85 5.51 4.16
CA ASN A 124 -4.24 6.80 3.58
C ASN A 124 -3.33 7.96 4.03
N ASP A 125 -2.73 7.85 5.22
CA ASP A 125 -2.11 8.95 5.96
C ASP A 125 -0.72 8.62 6.51
N THR A 126 -0.32 7.35 6.55
CA THR A 126 1.01 6.92 6.98
C THR A 126 1.61 5.93 5.98
N CYS A 127 2.86 6.15 5.59
CA CYS A 127 3.64 5.18 4.84
C CYS A 127 4.86 4.76 5.66
N LEU A 128 4.99 3.46 5.85
CA LEU A 128 6.13 2.83 6.50
C LEU A 128 7.09 2.35 5.41
N ILE A 129 8.36 2.71 5.53
CA ILE A 129 9.41 2.33 4.60
C ILE A 129 10.47 1.56 5.37
N TYR A 130 10.54 0.25 5.15
CA TYR A 130 11.52 -0.61 5.78
C TYR A 130 12.75 -0.74 4.89
N LEU A 131 13.91 -0.28 5.38
CA LEU A 131 15.21 -0.46 4.75
C LEU A 131 15.76 -1.84 5.09
N VAL A 132 15.16 -2.88 4.51
CA VAL A 132 15.46 -4.29 4.79
C VAL A 132 16.93 -4.62 4.54
N TYR A 133 17.58 -3.98 3.57
CA TYR A 133 19.02 -4.15 3.34
C TYR A 133 19.88 -3.72 4.55
N LYS A 134 19.51 -2.63 5.24
CA LYS A 134 20.19 -2.18 6.46
C LYS A 134 19.86 -3.07 7.66
N ILE A 135 18.62 -3.54 7.76
CA ILE A 135 18.16 -4.41 8.85
C ILE A 135 18.76 -5.83 8.71
N GLY A 136 19.06 -6.26 7.48
CA GLY A 136 19.63 -7.56 7.14
C GLY A 136 18.59 -8.68 7.01
N HIS A 137 17.43 -8.54 7.64
CA HIS A 137 16.32 -9.50 7.63
C HIS A 137 14.98 -8.77 7.55
N LEU A 138 13.91 -9.51 7.23
CA LEU A 138 12.56 -8.98 7.29
C LEU A 138 12.09 -8.92 8.75
N PRO A 139 11.68 -7.75 9.27
CA PRO A 139 11.18 -7.67 10.65
C PRO A 139 9.95 -8.55 10.88
N ASP A 140 9.88 -9.20 12.05
CA ASP A 140 8.76 -10.09 12.43
C ASP A 140 7.40 -9.43 12.30
N ALA A 141 7.30 -8.15 12.67
CA ALA A 141 6.06 -7.40 12.62
C ALA A 141 5.56 -7.22 11.16
N VAL A 142 6.49 -7.07 10.21
CA VAL A 142 6.19 -7.00 8.76
C VAL A 142 5.82 -8.39 8.24
N SER A 143 6.58 -9.42 8.61
CA SER A 143 6.29 -10.82 8.23
C SER A 143 4.88 -11.24 8.66
N LYS A 144 4.50 -10.91 9.91
CA LYS A 144 3.14 -11.16 10.46
C LYS A 144 2.06 -10.42 9.66
N LEU A 145 2.25 -9.14 9.33
CA LEU A 145 1.29 -8.36 8.55
C LEU A 145 1.10 -8.93 7.14
N LEU A 146 2.19 -9.36 6.49
CA LEU A 146 2.14 -9.94 5.15
C LEU A 146 1.41 -11.29 5.13
N ALA A 147 1.58 -12.10 6.17
CA ALA A 147 0.90 -13.38 6.36
C ALA A 147 -0.54 -13.26 6.91
N ASP A 148 -0.94 -12.09 7.41
CA ASP A 148 -2.26 -11.86 8.03
C ASP A 148 -3.39 -11.87 6.97
N PRO A 149 -4.34 -12.83 7.02
CA PRO A 149 -5.48 -12.86 6.11
C PRO A 149 -6.48 -11.72 6.34
N GLU A 150 -6.45 -11.04 7.49
CA GLU A 150 -7.36 -9.93 7.81
C GLU A 150 -6.85 -8.57 7.32
N VAL A 151 -5.62 -8.52 6.81
CA VAL A 151 -5.04 -7.31 6.19
C VAL A 151 -5.01 -7.49 4.68
N LEU A 152 -5.71 -6.62 3.95
CA LEU A 152 -5.72 -6.59 2.49
C LEU A 152 -4.50 -5.80 2.00
N LYS A 153 -3.63 -6.43 1.21
CA LYS A 153 -2.46 -5.78 0.61
C LYS A 153 -2.72 -5.54 -0.88
N VAL A 154 -2.75 -4.29 -1.30
CA VAL A 154 -2.93 -3.90 -2.71
C VAL A 154 -1.55 -3.58 -3.30
N SER A 155 -1.12 -4.34 -4.30
CA SER A 155 0.14 -4.14 -5.03
C SER A 155 -0.14 -4.06 -6.55
N HIS A 156 0.79 -3.48 -7.32
CA HIS A 156 0.77 -3.49 -8.78
C HIS A 156 1.81 -4.48 -9.28
N GLY A 157 1.40 -5.62 -9.84
CA GLY A 157 2.30 -6.73 -10.18
C GLY A 157 2.55 -7.70 -9.02
N ALA A 158 1.60 -7.80 -8.08
CA ALA A 158 1.74 -8.53 -6.81
C ALA A 158 2.34 -9.95 -6.90
N PRO A 159 2.03 -10.80 -7.90
CA PRO A 159 2.61 -12.14 -7.96
C PRO A 159 4.14 -12.17 -7.98
N SER A 160 4.77 -11.17 -8.61
CA SER A 160 6.24 -11.09 -8.66
C SER A 160 6.82 -10.75 -7.29
N ASP A 161 6.25 -9.75 -6.62
CA ASP A 161 6.67 -9.33 -5.28
C ASP A 161 6.49 -10.47 -4.26
N MET A 162 5.35 -11.15 -4.31
CA MET A 162 5.04 -12.29 -3.44
C MET A 162 6.06 -13.42 -3.59
N ARG A 163 6.49 -13.73 -4.82
CA ARG A 163 7.56 -14.72 -5.06
C ARG A 163 8.90 -14.26 -4.49
N LEU A 164 9.25 -12.98 -4.60
CA LEU A 164 10.48 -12.44 -4.03
C LEU A 164 10.45 -12.49 -2.50
N LEU A 165 9.33 -12.11 -1.88
CA LEU A 165 9.14 -12.20 -0.44
C LEU A 165 9.30 -13.63 0.08
N TYR A 166 8.69 -14.60 -0.58
CA TYR A 166 8.84 -16.01 -0.23
C TYR A 166 10.28 -16.49 -0.42
N ARG A 167 10.87 -16.24 -1.59
CA ARG A 167 12.23 -16.70 -1.93
C ARG A 167 13.28 -16.17 -0.96
N HIS A 168 13.19 -14.90 -0.58
CA HIS A 168 14.25 -14.23 0.19
C HIS A 168 14.01 -14.15 1.69
N PHE A 169 12.75 -14.30 2.14
CA PHE A 169 12.37 -14.16 3.55
C PHE A 169 11.44 -15.28 4.05
N GLY A 170 11.05 -16.24 3.20
CA GLY A 170 10.18 -17.36 3.59
C GLY A 170 8.73 -16.96 3.91
N VAL A 171 8.32 -15.73 3.56
CA VAL A 171 6.99 -15.23 3.90
C VAL A 171 5.93 -15.87 3.02
N ARG A 172 4.96 -16.51 3.66
CA ARG A 172 3.74 -17.01 3.02
C ARG A 172 2.68 -15.90 3.04
N SER A 173 2.82 -14.96 2.11
CA SER A 173 1.91 -13.82 2.01
C SER A 173 0.47 -14.29 1.73
N ARG A 174 -0.51 -13.65 2.36
CA ARG A 174 -1.95 -13.93 2.21
C ARG A 174 -2.72 -12.66 1.84
N ASN A 175 -3.95 -12.78 1.35
CA ASN A 175 -4.87 -11.65 1.10
C ASN A 175 -4.24 -10.47 0.33
N PHE A 176 -3.49 -10.77 -0.72
CA PHE A 176 -2.99 -9.78 -1.68
C PHE A 176 -3.98 -9.54 -2.80
N VAL A 177 -4.01 -8.33 -3.35
CA VAL A 177 -4.75 -7.97 -4.56
C VAL A 177 -3.79 -7.33 -5.53
N ASP A 178 -3.84 -7.80 -6.77
CA ASP A 178 -3.09 -7.22 -7.86
C ASP A 178 -3.93 -6.19 -8.61
N LEU A 179 -3.55 -4.91 -8.50
CA LEU A 179 -4.19 -3.80 -9.22
C LEU A 179 -4.10 -3.98 -10.74
N GLN A 180 -3.04 -4.64 -11.24
CA GLN A 180 -2.92 -4.91 -12.67
C GLN A 180 -4.03 -5.86 -13.14
N SER A 181 -4.24 -6.97 -12.43
CA SER A 181 -5.35 -7.90 -12.67
C SER A 181 -6.72 -7.22 -12.58
N VAL A 182 -6.93 -6.34 -11.58
CA VAL A 182 -8.16 -5.54 -11.47
C VAL A 182 -8.39 -4.67 -12.71
N CYS A 183 -7.34 -4.01 -13.21
CA CYS A 183 -7.42 -3.19 -14.41
C CYS A 183 -7.71 -4.04 -15.67
N GLU A 184 -7.16 -5.25 -15.76
CA GLU A 184 -7.44 -6.19 -16.85
C GLU A 184 -8.91 -6.64 -16.84
N GLU A 185 -9.46 -6.98 -15.68
CA GLU A 185 -10.87 -7.34 -15.51
C GLU A 185 -11.81 -6.20 -15.89
N LEU A 186 -11.44 -4.96 -15.57
CA LEU A 186 -12.18 -3.76 -15.94
C LEU A 186 -11.91 -3.27 -17.38
N GLN A 187 -11.09 -4.00 -18.15
CA GLN A 187 -10.66 -3.62 -19.50
C GLN A 187 -9.98 -2.24 -19.58
N LEU A 188 -9.36 -1.79 -18.48
CA LEU A 188 -8.66 -0.52 -18.34
C LEU A 188 -7.23 -0.61 -18.89
N LYS A 189 -7.08 -0.52 -20.21
CA LYS A 189 -5.76 -0.52 -20.87
C LYS A 189 -5.26 0.90 -21.20
N PRO A 190 -3.95 1.20 -21.08
CA PRO A 190 -2.89 0.32 -20.56
C PRO A 190 -2.89 0.23 -19.03
N CYS A 191 -2.56 -0.95 -18.49
CA CYS A 191 -2.61 -1.26 -17.06
C CYS A 191 -1.32 -0.87 -16.29
N SER A 192 -0.41 -0.07 -16.87
CA SER A 192 0.78 0.36 -16.13
C SER A 192 0.36 1.28 -14.97
N LEU A 193 1.02 1.19 -13.81
CA LEU A 193 0.63 2.00 -12.65
C LEU A 193 0.54 3.49 -12.98
N LYS A 194 1.53 4.04 -13.71
CA LYS A 194 1.49 5.44 -14.20
C LYS A 194 0.24 5.76 -15.01
N SER A 195 -0.17 4.85 -15.90
CA SER A 195 -1.37 5.03 -16.73
C SER A 195 -2.65 4.94 -15.92
N VAL A 196 -2.71 4.01 -14.95
CA VAL A 196 -3.84 3.85 -14.04
C VAL A 196 -3.97 5.10 -13.17
N VAL A 197 -2.89 5.55 -12.53
CA VAL A 197 -2.87 6.78 -11.71
C VAL A 197 -3.32 8.00 -12.52
N HIS A 198 -2.84 8.13 -13.75
CA HIS A 198 -3.27 9.22 -14.62
C HIS A 198 -4.77 9.17 -14.92
N ARG A 199 -5.29 8.01 -15.32
CA ARG A 199 -6.69 7.88 -15.75
C ARG A 199 -7.67 7.90 -14.58
N VAL A 200 -7.31 7.26 -13.47
CA VAL A 200 -8.20 7.02 -12.32
C VAL A 200 -8.12 8.17 -11.32
N LEU A 201 -6.94 8.73 -11.09
CA LEU A 201 -6.71 9.77 -10.08
C LEU A 201 -6.48 11.16 -10.70
N GLY A 202 -6.25 11.26 -12.00
CA GLY A 202 -5.91 12.54 -12.64
C GLY A 202 -4.52 13.07 -12.26
N LEU A 203 -3.62 12.21 -11.76
CA LEU A 203 -2.30 12.59 -11.26
C LEU A 203 -1.16 12.13 -12.18
N GLN A 204 -0.02 12.81 -12.12
CA GLN A 204 1.19 12.41 -12.85
C GLN A 204 2.17 11.66 -11.95
N LEU A 205 2.31 10.36 -12.16
CA LEU A 205 3.29 9.54 -11.46
C LEU A 205 4.68 9.64 -12.13
N SER A 206 5.68 10.04 -11.35
CA SER A 206 7.09 10.03 -11.75
C SER A 206 7.66 8.61 -11.67
N LYS A 207 8.52 8.23 -12.62
CA LYS A 207 9.24 6.93 -12.63
C LYS A 207 10.75 7.05 -12.37
N ARG A 208 11.22 8.25 -12.03
CA ARG A 208 12.67 8.56 -12.03
C ARG A 208 13.49 7.73 -11.03
N GLN A 209 12.89 7.25 -9.95
CA GLN A 209 13.59 6.53 -8.89
C GLN A 209 13.42 5.01 -8.94
N GLN A 210 12.60 4.49 -9.87
CA GLN A 210 12.31 3.06 -10.00
C GLN A 210 13.60 2.23 -10.14
N CYS A 211 14.52 2.66 -11.01
CA CYS A 211 15.82 2.01 -11.19
C CYS A 211 16.93 2.77 -10.46
N SER A 212 16.76 3.07 -9.18
CA SER A 212 17.77 3.77 -8.36
C SER A 212 18.62 2.81 -7.53
N ASN A 213 19.71 3.30 -6.93
CA ASN A 213 20.47 2.51 -5.96
C ASN A 213 19.70 2.44 -4.63
N TRP A 214 18.84 1.44 -4.50
CA TRP A 214 18.03 1.15 -3.31
C TRP A 214 18.80 0.57 -2.11
N GLU A 215 20.11 0.31 -2.25
CA GLU A 215 21.02 -0.06 -1.16
C GLU A 215 22.06 1.05 -0.88
N ALA A 216 21.84 2.26 -1.37
CA ALA A 216 22.72 3.39 -1.06
C ALA A 216 22.83 3.59 0.46
N ALA A 217 24.03 3.92 0.96
CA ALA A 217 24.28 4.10 2.40
C ALA A 217 23.25 5.03 3.07
N GLU A 218 22.78 6.05 2.34
CA GLU A 218 21.61 6.84 2.69
C GLU A 218 20.71 6.97 1.45
N LEU A 219 19.41 6.72 1.60
CA LEU A 219 18.46 6.98 0.54
C LEU A 219 18.19 8.49 0.46
N SER A 220 18.17 9.01 -0.76
CA SER A 220 17.80 10.40 -0.98
C SER A 220 16.33 10.66 -0.62
N GLN A 221 16.02 11.91 -0.30
CA GLN A 221 14.64 12.34 -0.05
C GLN A 221 13.72 12.11 -1.26
N GLN A 222 14.26 12.08 -2.47
CA GLN A 222 13.49 11.76 -3.68
C GLN A 222 13.13 10.27 -3.75
N GLN A 223 14.04 9.37 -3.37
CA GLN A 223 13.77 7.93 -3.28
C GLN A 223 12.72 7.63 -2.22
N ILE A 224 12.85 8.23 -1.02
CA ILE A 224 11.90 8.07 0.07
C ILE A 224 10.48 8.53 -0.35
N ARG A 225 10.36 9.71 -0.96
CA ARG A 225 9.07 10.21 -1.44
C ARG A 225 8.50 9.37 -2.58
N TYR A 226 9.34 8.91 -3.50
CA TYR A 226 8.92 8.01 -4.57
C TYR A 226 8.32 6.72 -3.98
N ALA A 227 9.07 6.04 -3.12
CA ALA A 227 8.68 4.81 -2.46
C ALA A 227 7.34 4.96 -1.72
N ALA A 228 7.18 6.04 -0.93
CA ALA A 228 5.92 6.30 -0.25
C ALA A 228 4.75 6.56 -1.21
N THR A 229 5.02 7.27 -2.30
CA THR A 229 4.01 7.62 -3.29
C THR A 229 3.53 6.39 -4.06
N ASP A 230 4.43 5.48 -4.46
CA ASP A 230 4.09 4.31 -5.28
C ASP A 230 3.12 3.35 -4.56
N ALA A 231 3.41 3.03 -3.29
CA ALA A 231 2.50 2.23 -2.47
C ALA A 231 1.16 2.97 -2.22
N TRP A 232 1.20 4.28 -1.93
CA TRP A 232 -0.01 5.06 -1.67
C TRP A 232 -0.92 5.16 -2.89
N VAL A 233 -0.41 5.54 -4.07
CA VAL A 233 -1.23 5.69 -5.27
C VAL A 233 -1.82 4.37 -5.72
N THR A 234 -1.12 3.26 -5.49
CA THR A 234 -1.64 1.91 -5.76
C THR A 234 -2.89 1.63 -4.94
N LEU A 235 -2.87 1.95 -3.64
CA LEU A 235 -4.04 1.88 -2.77
C LEU A 235 -5.16 2.83 -3.24
N GLN A 236 -4.84 4.10 -3.51
CA GLN A 236 -5.86 5.09 -3.90
C GLN A 236 -6.55 4.73 -5.22
N ALA A 237 -5.79 4.27 -6.22
CA ALA A 237 -6.34 3.83 -7.48
C ALA A 237 -7.29 2.63 -7.30
N PHE A 238 -6.89 1.64 -6.50
CA PHE A 238 -7.75 0.50 -6.18
C PHE A 238 -9.04 0.92 -5.48
N LEU A 239 -8.96 1.80 -4.48
CA LEU A 239 -10.13 2.32 -3.76
C LEU A 239 -11.07 3.11 -4.68
N GLN A 240 -10.53 3.86 -5.63
CA GLN A 240 -11.31 4.64 -6.60
C GLN A 240 -11.99 3.75 -7.65
N LEU A 241 -11.37 2.63 -8.03
CA LEU A 241 -11.92 1.70 -9.02
C LEU A 241 -13.11 0.88 -8.49
N GLN A 242 -13.21 0.67 -7.18
CA GLN A 242 -14.30 -0.06 -6.52
C GLN A 242 -14.72 -1.34 -7.26
N PRO A 243 -13.80 -2.30 -7.48
CA PRO A 243 -14.11 -3.51 -8.24
C PRO A 243 -15.22 -4.32 -7.56
N LYS A 244 -16.15 -4.84 -8.38
CA LYS A 244 -17.30 -5.63 -7.90
C LYS A 244 -16.91 -6.96 -7.27
N SER A 245 -15.79 -7.51 -7.72
CA SER A 245 -15.18 -8.74 -7.21
C SER A 245 -13.69 -8.50 -7.05
N ILE A 246 -13.10 -9.10 -6.03
CA ILE A 246 -11.67 -8.99 -5.75
C ILE A 246 -11.09 -10.40 -5.74
N ARG A 247 -10.15 -10.66 -6.66
CA ARG A 247 -9.34 -11.89 -6.64
C ARG A 247 -8.21 -11.71 -5.64
N LYS A 248 -8.29 -12.44 -4.52
CA LYS A 248 -7.27 -12.46 -3.48
C LYS A 248 -6.20 -13.48 -3.81
N LEU A 249 -4.94 -13.15 -3.54
CA LEU A 249 -3.77 -13.97 -3.81
C LEU A 249 -3.09 -14.38 -2.50
N GLY A 250 -2.58 -15.60 -2.50
CA GLY A 250 -1.78 -16.16 -1.43
C GLY A 250 -0.56 -16.91 -1.96
N VAL A 251 0.35 -17.28 -1.06
CA VAL A 251 1.55 -18.07 -1.37
C VAL A 251 1.47 -19.43 -0.68
N THR A 252 1.69 -20.51 -1.43
CA THR A 252 1.72 -21.88 -0.89
C THR A 252 3.02 -22.19 -0.14
N ASP A 253 3.05 -23.34 0.53
CA ASP A 253 4.24 -23.91 1.17
C ASP A 253 5.42 -24.21 0.21
N LYS A 254 5.17 -24.15 -1.11
CA LYS A 254 6.20 -24.33 -2.14
C LYS A 254 6.65 -22.99 -2.76
N GLY A 255 6.03 -21.87 -2.36
CA GLY A 255 6.30 -20.55 -2.93
C GLY A 255 5.47 -20.20 -4.16
N ASP A 256 4.48 -21.03 -4.50
CA ASP A 256 3.60 -20.78 -5.64
C ASP A 256 2.53 -19.74 -5.28
N VAL A 257 2.36 -18.74 -6.14
CA VAL A 257 1.27 -17.76 -6.01
C VAL A 257 -0.01 -18.38 -6.56
N HIS A 258 -1.08 -18.36 -5.77
CA HIS A 258 -2.38 -18.92 -6.13
C HIS A 258 -3.49 -17.93 -5.75
N VAL A 259 -4.68 -18.17 -6.31
CA VAL A 259 -5.90 -17.45 -5.89
C VAL A 259 -6.40 -18.10 -4.60
N GLU A 260 -6.58 -17.31 -3.55
CA GLU A 260 -7.16 -17.78 -2.30
C GLU A 260 -8.65 -18.08 -2.52
N ASN A 261 -9.08 -19.29 -2.17
CA ASN A 261 -10.49 -19.60 -2.05
C ASN A 261 -10.97 -19.08 -0.69
N ASN A 262 -12.18 -18.53 -0.61
CA ASN A 262 -12.78 -18.01 0.63
C ASN A 262 -13.08 -19.09 1.70
N ALA A 263 -12.42 -20.25 1.65
CA ALA A 263 -12.80 -21.47 2.37
C ALA A 263 -11.75 -22.00 3.37
N ASP A 264 -10.64 -21.30 3.60
CA ASP A 264 -9.58 -21.71 4.57
C ASP A 264 -9.44 -20.75 5.75
#